data_AF-A0A800DA18-F1
#
_entry.id   AF-A0A800DA18-F1
#
_cell.length_a   1.000
_cell.length_b   1.000
_cell.length_c   1.000
_cell.angle_alpha   90.00
_cell.angle_beta   90.00
_cell.angle_gamma   90.00
#
_symmetry.space_group_name_H-M   'P 1'
#
loop_
_entity.id
_entity.type
_entity.pdbx_description
1 polymer ?
#
loop_
_entity_poly.entity_id
_entity_poly.type
_entity_poly.pdbx_seq_one_letter_code
_entity_poly.pdbx_strand_id
1 'polypeptide(L)' 'MIHICSWQKGLVENTNKLIRQYLPRNTPHSEIIQDNLDEIVYTLNSRPRKLLNFDTPHTRFTS' A
#
# COMPACT_ATOMS: atom_id res chain seq x y z
N MET A 1 -18.10 -10.28 9.80
CA MET A 1 -18.32 -8.84 9.53
C MET A 1 -17.43 -8.05 10.49
N ILE A 2 -16.24 -7.64 10.05
CA ILE A 2 -15.32 -6.85 10.89
C ILE A 2 -15.70 -5.39 10.70
N HIS A 3 -16.38 -4.81 11.68
CA HIS A 3 -16.69 -3.37 11.69
C HIS A 3 -15.42 -2.60 11.99
N ILE A 4 -14.84 -2.00 10.97
CA ILE A 4 -13.71 -1.08 11.11
C ILE A 4 -14.27 0.24 11.64
N CYS A 5 -13.87 0.66 12.85
CA CYS A 5 -14.34 1.90 13.48
C CYS A 5 -14.11 3.10 12.55
N SER A 6 -15.05 4.06 12.53
CA SER A 6 -15.03 5.22 11.63
C SER A 6 -13.71 6.00 11.62
N TRP A 7 -12.96 5.98 12.72
CA TRP A 7 -11.66 6.65 12.85
C TRP A 7 -10.50 5.91 12.14
N GLN A 8 -10.54 4.59 12.00
CA GLN A 8 -9.49 3.82 11.30
C GLN A 8 -9.58 3.96 9.77
N LYS A 9 -10.70 4.49 9.25
CA LYS A 9 -10.91 4.69 7.81
C LYS A 9 -9.88 5.62 7.17
N GLY A 10 -9.44 6.67 7.87
CA GLY A 10 -8.48 7.62 7.31
C GLY A 10 -7.17 6.95 6.87
N LEU A 11 -6.70 5.96 7.64
CA LEU A 11 -5.51 5.19 7.29
C LEU A 11 -5.77 4.26 6.09
N VAL A 12 -6.90 3.55 6.11
CA VAL A 12 -7.31 2.64 5.01
C VAL A 12 -7.45 3.41 3.70
N GLU A 13 -8.09 4.58 3.73
CA GLU A 13 -8.27 5.44 2.56
C GLU A 13 -6.94 5.99 2.05
N ASN A 14 -6.03 6.37 2.94
CA ASN A 14 -4.69 6.82 2.55
C ASN A 14 -3.89 5.70 1.87
N THR A 15 -3.92 4.48 2.44
CA THR A 15 -3.28 3.31 1.84
C THR A 15 -3.87 2.98 0.48
N ASN A 16 -5.20 2.99 0.34
CA ASN A 16 -5.88 2.76 -0.94
C ASN A 16 -5.54 3.83 -1.98
N LYS A 17 -5.42 5.11 -1.58
CA LYS A 17 -4.98 6.19 -2.46
C LYS A 17 -3.54 5.97 -2.94
N LEU A 18 -2.64 5.50 -2.08
CA LEU A 18 -1.26 5.19 -2.45
C LEU A 18 -1.20 4.04 -3.44
N ILE A 19 -1.90 2.93 -3.20
CA ILE A 19 -1.95 1.78 -4.11
C ILE A 19 -2.47 2.22 -5.50
N ARG A 20 -3.52 3.04 -5.54
CA ARG A 20 -4.07 3.57 -6.80
C ARG A 20 -3.12 4.44 -7.60
N GLN A 21 -2.05 4.98 -7.02
CA GLN A 21 -1.02 5.72 -7.76
C GLN A 21 -0.11 4.81 -8.59
N TYR A 22 -0.01 3.53 -8.21
CA TYR A 22 0.80 2.54 -8.89
C TYR A 22 0.03 1.70 -9.90
N LEU A 23 -1.30 1.67 -9.77
CA LEU A 23 -2.16 1.00 -10.74
C LEU A 23 -2.27 1.86 -12.01
N PRO A 24 -2.14 1.26 -13.21
CA PRO A 24 -2.32 1.99 -14.45
C PRO A 24 -3.77 2.46 -14.58
N ARG A 25 -3.98 3.69 -15.04
CA ARG A 25 -5.27 4.38 -15.01
C ARG A 25 -6.38 3.71 -15.85
N ASN A 26 -6.00 2.82 -16.78
CA ASN A 26 -6.88 2.17 -17.75
C ASN A 26 -6.74 0.63 -17.77
N THR A 27 -6.09 0.00 -16.79
CA THR A 27 -6.04 -1.47 -16.75
C THR A 27 -7.38 -1.99 -16.23
N PRO A 28 -8.05 -2.91 -16.96
CA PRO A 28 -9.23 -3.60 -16.45
C PRO A 28 -8.91 -4.25 -15.11
N HIS A 29 -9.77 -4.09 -14.11
CA HIS A 29 -9.52 -4.68 -12.78
C HIS A 29 -9.42 -6.22 -12.84
N SER A 30 -9.98 -6.84 -13.89
CA SER A 30 -9.88 -8.27 -14.19
C SER A 30 -8.48 -8.70 -14.64
N GLU A 31 -7.64 -7.78 -15.10
CA GLU A 31 -6.27 -8.05 -15.56
C GLU A 31 -5.23 -7.79 -14.45
N ILE A 32 -5.64 -7.22 -13.32
CA ILE A 32 -4.78 -7.08 -12.14
C ILE A 32 -4.69 -8.45 -11.47
N ILE A 33 -3.58 -9.14 -11.72
CA ILE A 33 -3.23 -10.39 -11.03
C ILE A 33 -2.57 -10.09 -9.67
N GLN A 34 -2.54 -11.11 -8.80
CA GLN A 34 -1.94 -10.99 -7.47
C GLN A 34 -0.47 -10.54 -7.54
N ASP A 35 0.30 -11.03 -8.51
CA ASP A 35 1.71 -10.63 -8.70
C ASP A 35 1.88 -9.12 -8.88
N ASN A 36 0.94 -8.46 -9.59
CA ASN A 36 0.97 -7.01 -9.77
C ASN A 36 0.73 -6.30 -8.42
N LEU A 37 -0.14 -6.84 -7.57
CA LEU A 37 -0.39 -6.30 -6.24
C LEU A 37 0.84 -6.50 -5.34
N ASP A 38 1.47 -7.66 -5.42
CA ASP A 38 2.67 -7.99 -4.63
C ASP A 38 3.85 -7.09 -5.01
N GLU A 39 4.03 -6.77 -6.30
CA GLU A 39 5.03 -5.81 -6.76
C GLU A 39 4.76 -4.40 -6.22
N ILE A 40 3.50 -3.97 -6.21
CA ILE A 40 3.09 -2.66 -5.66
C ILE A 40 3.35 -2.60 -4.16
N VAL A 41 3.00 -3.65 -3.42
CA VAL A 41 3.25 -3.76 -1.98
C VAL A 41 4.75 -3.77 -1.69
N TYR A 42 5.52 -4.56 -2.44
CA TYR A 42 6.98 -4.60 -2.32
C TYR A 42 7.60 -3.22 -2.56
N THR A 43 7.18 -2.53 -3.62
CA THR A 43 7.64 -1.18 -3.94
C THR A 43 7.28 -0.20 -2.82
N LEU A 44 6.04 -0.24 -2.32
CA LEU A 44 5.58 0.64 -1.23
C LEU A 44 6.35 0.43 0.07
N ASN A 45 6.66 -0.82 0.40
CA ASN A 45 7.38 -1.22 1.61
C ASN A 45 8.89 -1.03 1.50
N SER A 46 9.44 -0.98 0.28
CA SER A 46 10.85 -0.70 0.01
C SER A 46 11.14 0.80 -0.08
N ARG A 47 10.13 1.66 -0.06
CA ARG A 47 10.32 3.11 -0.14
C ARG A 47 10.80 3.69 1.19
N PRO A 48 11.92 4.43 1.21
CA PRO A 48 12.37 5.12 2.41
C PRO A 48 11.33 6.19 2.80
N ARG A 49 10.93 6.20 4.08
CA ARG A 49 9.95 7.16 4.60
C ARG A 49 10.66 8.12 5.53
N LYS A 50 10.47 9.43 5.34
CA LYS A 50 11.02 10.46 6.24
C LYS A 50 10.60 10.26 7.70
N LEU A 51 9.37 9.78 7.92
CA LEU A 51 8.85 9.43 9.25
C LEU A 51 9.65 8.29 9.92
N LEU A 52 10.30 7.44 9.13
CA LEU A 52 11.15 6.35 9.59
C LEU A 52 12.64 6.73 9.51
N ASN A 53 13.00 8.02 9.58
CA ASN A 53 14.38 8.49 9.39
C ASN A 53 15.02 8.06 8.05
N PHE A 54 14.20 7.95 7.00
CA PHE A 54 14.59 7.41 5.68
C PHE A 54 14.87 5.90 5.66
N ASP A 55 14.51 5.16 6.70
CA ASP A 55 14.41 3.70 6.62
C ASP A 55 13.17 3.27 5.82
N THR A 56 13.21 2.03 5.34
CA THR A 56 12.09 1.40 4.65
C THR A 56 11.18 0.69 5.67
N PRO A 57 9.85 0.69 5.43
CA PRO A 57 8.93 -0.12 6.21
C PRO A 57 9.34 -1.59 6.29
N HIS A 58 9.90 -2.15 5.22
CA HIS A 58 10.45 -3.50 5.20
C HIS A 58 11.56 -3.69 6.24
N THR A 59 12.52 -2.78 6.35
CA THR A 59 13.59 -2.92 7.35
C THR A 59 13.05 -2.76 8.78
N ARG A 60 12.05 -1.90 8.99
CA ARG A 60 11.61 -1.51 10.33
C ARG A 60 10.54 -2.40 10.96
N PHE A 61 9.77 -3.14 10.15
CA PHE A 61 8.64 -3.94 10.63
C PHE A 61 8.76 -5.44 10.35
N THR A 62 9.87 -5.90 9.79
CA THR A 62 10.13 -7.33 9.49
C THR A 62 11.01 -8.00 10.56
N SER A 63 10.98 -7.50 11.81
CA SER A 63 11.67 -8.08 12.99
C SER A 63 10.72 -8.87 13.87
#